data_AF-C6V493-F1
#
_entry.id   AF-C6V493-F1
#
_cell.length_a   1.000
_cell.length_b   1.000
_cell.length_c   1.000
_cell.angle_alpha   90.00
_cell.angle_beta   90.00
_cell.angle_gamma   90.00
#
_symmetry.space_group_name_H-M   'P 1'
#
loop_
_entity.id
_entity.type
_entity.pdbx_description
1 polymer ?
#
loop_
_entity_poly.entity_id
_entity_poly.type
_entity_poly.pdbx_seq_one_letter_code
_entity_poly.pdbx_strand_id
1 'polypeptide(L)'
;MFSVSSVRRIVGAVIPSRMITTFFWIGYLPEWQSHWTAFFSIPLALLVVYFTIGFSVPAVLVAQVLLIFSLVLLFLGLIGIYFFQKTVFSESRYEITIHVAFGQCLMLALSVPAIIKTLTQIFLFNSFICAHFLNCADWFLKYATYFITTLVPYFVFRLIDIVKPWPSYWIERDYNNAFSNMLEGFFNAIYASALFYALNFILFNLLLIDVVEFYKQVFSGVFLNRGIPWVYL
;
A
#
# COMPACT_ATOMS: atom_id res chain seq x y z
N MET A 1 19.36 -20.50 -29.60
CA MET A 1 19.70 -19.13 -29.18
C MET A 1 18.51 -18.24 -29.53
N PHE A 2 17.62 -17.95 -28.57
CA PHE A 2 16.45 -17.12 -28.86
C PHE A 2 16.92 -15.69 -29.12
N SER A 3 16.62 -15.18 -30.31
CA SER A 3 16.86 -13.76 -30.64
C SER A 3 16.15 -12.88 -29.60
N VAL A 4 16.84 -11.83 -29.14
CA VAL A 4 16.31 -10.80 -28.23
C VAL A 4 14.98 -10.23 -28.75
N SER A 5 14.76 -10.22 -30.07
CA SER A 5 13.49 -9.79 -30.68
C SER A 5 12.33 -10.76 -30.45
N SER A 6 12.57 -12.07 -30.39
CA SER A 6 11.54 -13.10 -30.16
C SER A 6 11.08 -13.14 -28.72
N VAL A 7 12.02 -13.03 -27.76
CA VAL A 7 11.69 -12.91 -26.32
C VAL A 7 10.87 -11.65 -26.06
N ARG A 8 11.21 -10.53 -26.72
CA ARG A 8 10.49 -9.26 -26.60
C ARG A 8 9.04 -9.35 -27.07
N ARG A 9 8.78 -10.08 -28.16
CA ARG A 9 7.43 -10.26 -28.72
C ARG A 9 6.57 -11.15 -27.84
N ILE A 10 7.15 -12.18 -27.23
CA ILE A 10 6.46 -13.10 -26.31
C ILE A 10 6.15 -12.38 -24.98
N VAL A 11 7.14 -11.69 -24.38
CA VAL A 11 6.94 -10.97 -23.12
C VAL A 11 5.96 -9.81 -23.28
N GLY A 12 6.01 -9.07 -24.40
CA GLY A 12 5.03 -8.01 -24.69
C GLY A 12 3.62 -8.51 -25.01
N ALA A 13 3.48 -9.76 -25.46
CA ALA A 13 2.17 -10.40 -25.67
C ALA A 13 1.60 -11.00 -24.37
N VAL A 14 2.47 -11.47 -23.47
CA VAL A 14 2.08 -12.10 -22.19
C VAL A 14 1.87 -11.06 -21.08
N ILE A 15 2.64 -9.97 -21.08
CA ILE A 15 2.57 -8.91 -20.08
C ILE A 15 1.99 -7.67 -20.76
N PRO A 16 0.69 -7.35 -20.56
CA PRO A 16 0.10 -6.13 -21.07
C PRO A 16 0.70 -4.94 -20.31
N SER A 17 1.85 -4.46 -20.76
CA SER A 17 2.65 -3.42 -20.10
C SER A 17 1.81 -2.19 -19.76
N ARG A 18 0.92 -1.77 -20.68
CA ARG A 18 -0.05 -0.69 -20.46
C ARG A 18 -0.89 -0.91 -19.21
N MET A 19 -1.47 -2.10 -19.07
CA MET A 19 -2.33 -2.43 -17.93
C MET A 19 -1.56 -2.39 -16.62
N ILE A 20 -0.31 -2.86 -16.60
CA ILE A 20 0.51 -2.84 -15.40
C ILE A 20 0.90 -1.41 -15.04
N THR A 21 1.43 -0.64 -15.98
CA THR A 21 1.94 0.72 -15.72
C THR A 21 0.87 1.67 -15.26
N THR A 22 -0.35 1.52 -15.77
CA THR A 22 -1.50 2.35 -15.38
C THR A 22 -2.35 1.71 -14.27
N PHE A 23 -1.83 0.68 -13.58
CA PHE A 23 -2.51 -0.06 -12.52
C PHE A 23 -3.96 -0.46 -12.90
N PHE A 24 -4.10 -1.46 -13.76
CA PHE A 24 -5.38 -1.93 -14.28
C PHE A 24 -6.21 -0.84 -14.97
N TRP A 25 -5.59 -0.06 -15.86
CA TRP A 25 -6.23 1.02 -16.63
C TRP A 25 -6.71 2.24 -15.82
N ILE A 26 -6.48 2.27 -14.50
CA ILE A 26 -6.82 3.43 -13.66
C ILE A 26 -6.09 4.71 -14.11
N GLY A 27 -4.87 4.58 -14.62
CA GLY A 27 -4.12 5.69 -15.21
C GLY A 27 -4.74 6.31 -16.47
N TYR A 28 -5.84 5.75 -17.00
CA TYR A 28 -6.64 6.33 -18.10
C TYR A 28 -7.88 7.09 -17.62
N LEU A 29 -8.18 7.06 -16.31
CA LEU A 29 -9.29 7.85 -15.78
C LEU A 29 -9.05 9.34 -15.99
N PRO A 30 -10.12 10.12 -16.26
CA PRO A 30 -10.00 11.56 -16.39
C PRO A 30 -9.74 12.15 -15.00
N GLU A 31 -8.63 12.89 -14.88
CA GLU A 31 -8.21 13.63 -13.69
C GLU A 31 -7.93 12.74 -12.46
N TRP A 32 -6.95 13.17 -11.66
CA TRP A 32 -6.66 12.60 -10.33
C TRP A 32 -6.32 11.10 -10.35
N GLN A 33 -5.62 10.63 -11.39
CA GLN A 33 -5.30 9.23 -11.61
C GLN A 33 -4.50 8.62 -10.44
N SER A 34 -3.60 9.40 -9.84
CA SER A 34 -2.85 9.01 -8.64
C SER A 34 -3.78 8.76 -7.43
N HIS A 35 -4.84 9.56 -7.26
CA HIS A 35 -5.81 9.38 -6.17
C HIS A 35 -6.58 8.07 -6.31
N TRP A 36 -7.13 7.81 -7.50
CA TRP A 36 -7.84 6.57 -7.78
C TRP A 36 -6.94 5.35 -7.60
N THR A 37 -5.69 5.45 -8.03
CA THR A 37 -4.71 4.36 -7.90
C THR A 37 -4.44 4.03 -6.45
N ALA A 38 -4.16 5.03 -5.62
CA ALA A 38 -3.97 4.84 -4.18
C ALA A 38 -5.24 4.25 -3.52
N PHE A 39 -6.42 4.78 -3.84
CA PHE A 39 -7.68 4.32 -3.26
C PHE A 39 -7.96 2.84 -3.58
N PHE A 40 -7.85 2.43 -4.85
CA PHE A 40 -8.12 1.06 -5.27
C PHE A 40 -7.02 0.05 -4.89
N SER A 41 -5.82 0.52 -4.56
CA SER A 41 -4.76 -0.37 -4.07
C SER A 41 -5.07 -0.98 -2.69
N ILE A 42 -5.88 -0.31 -1.86
CA ILE A 42 -6.27 -0.78 -0.52
C ILE A 42 -7.19 -2.00 -0.59
N PRO A 43 -8.36 -1.97 -1.27
CA PRO A 43 -9.20 -3.15 -1.40
C PRO A 43 -8.48 -4.28 -2.13
N LEU A 44 -7.58 -3.97 -3.08
CA LEU A 44 -6.74 -4.99 -3.71
C LEU A 44 -5.80 -5.65 -2.70
N ALA A 45 -5.12 -4.87 -1.86
CA ALA A 45 -4.24 -5.39 -0.82
C ALA A 45 -5.00 -6.26 0.19
N LEU A 46 -6.20 -5.82 0.62
CA LEU A 46 -7.06 -6.60 1.51
C LEU A 46 -7.51 -7.91 0.86
N LEU A 47 -7.87 -7.88 -0.43
CA LEU A 47 -8.24 -9.07 -1.19
C LEU A 47 -7.08 -10.06 -1.26
N VAL A 48 -5.86 -9.57 -1.50
CA VAL A 48 -4.65 -10.41 -1.49
C VAL A 48 -4.43 -11.05 -0.12
N VAL A 49 -4.56 -10.30 0.98
CA VAL A 49 -4.44 -10.87 2.33
C VAL A 49 -5.55 -11.90 2.59
N TYR A 50 -6.79 -11.59 2.23
CA TYR A 50 -7.92 -12.50 2.37
C TYR A 50 -7.71 -13.83 1.65
N PHE A 51 -7.32 -13.81 0.37
CA PHE A 51 -7.13 -15.03 -0.40
C PHE A 51 -5.85 -15.82 -0.05
N THR A 52 -4.87 -15.19 0.59
CA THR A 52 -3.62 -15.86 0.98
C THR A 52 -3.68 -16.49 2.36
N ILE A 53 -4.25 -15.79 3.35
CA ILE A 53 -4.19 -16.22 4.75
C ILE A 53 -5.55 -16.16 5.49
N GLY A 54 -6.60 -15.58 4.90
CA GLY A 54 -7.96 -15.58 5.46
C GLY A 54 -8.27 -14.45 6.46
N PHE A 55 -9.41 -14.59 7.17
CA PHE A 55 -10.03 -13.53 7.99
C PHE A 55 -9.50 -13.38 9.43
N SER A 56 -8.76 -14.35 9.97
CA SER A 56 -8.40 -14.35 11.40
C SER A 56 -6.97 -14.81 11.58
N VAL A 57 -6.06 -13.86 11.44
CA VAL A 57 -4.63 -14.13 11.33
C VAL A 57 -3.82 -13.20 12.22
N PRO A 58 -2.66 -13.67 12.72
CA PRO A 58 -1.74 -12.79 13.41
C PRO A 58 -1.30 -11.64 12.49
N ALA A 59 -1.27 -10.43 13.05
CA ALA A 59 -0.80 -9.21 12.38
C ALA A 59 0.53 -9.38 11.63
N VAL A 60 1.42 -10.22 12.15
CA VAL A 60 2.72 -10.53 11.57
C VAL A 60 2.59 -11.15 10.18
N LEU A 61 1.66 -12.11 9.99
CA LEU A 61 1.41 -12.71 8.67
C LEU A 61 0.85 -11.70 7.68
N VAL A 62 -0.05 -10.82 8.16
CA VAL A 62 -0.60 -9.73 7.33
C VAL A 62 0.54 -8.83 6.81
N ALA A 63 1.44 -8.41 7.70
CA ALA A 63 2.59 -7.60 7.30
C ALA A 63 3.50 -8.33 6.29
N GLN A 64 3.77 -9.61 6.49
CA GLN A 64 4.58 -10.42 5.56
C GLN A 64 3.95 -10.52 4.17
N VAL A 65 2.65 -10.84 4.10
CA VAL A 65 1.92 -10.92 2.82
C VAL A 65 1.94 -9.58 2.11
N LEU A 66 1.68 -8.48 2.83
CA LEU A 66 1.71 -7.13 2.24
C LEU A 66 3.11 -6.73 1.77
N LEU A 67 4.18 -7.11 2.49
CA LEU A 67 5.56 -6.89 2.07
C LEU A 67 5.88 -7.66 0.78
N ILE A 68 5.51 -8.94 0.72
CA ILE A 68 5.70 -9.78 -0.48
C ILE A 68 4.91 -9.19 -1.64
N PHE A 69 3.66 -8.80 -1.42
CA PHE A 69 2.82 -8.20 -2.45
C PHE A 69 3.42 -6.88 -2.98
N SER A 70 3.91 -6.03 -2.08
CA SER A 70 4.60 -4.78 -2.46
C SER A 70 5.88 -5.05 -3.25
N LEU A 71 6.64 -6.08 -2.90
CA LEU A 71 7.81 -6.51 -3.64
C LEU A 71 7.45 -7.04 -5.04
N VAL A 72 6.34 -7.78 -5.18
CA VAL A 72 5.83 -8.19 -6.49
C VAL A 72 5.45 -6.96 -7.33
N LEU A 73 4.74 -5.99 -6.77
CA LEU A 73 4.40 -4.73 -7.46
C LEU A 73 5.65 -3.95 -7.86
N LEU A 74 6.71 -3.97 -7.05
CA LEU A 74 7.99 -3.34 -7.40
C LEU A 74 8.57 -3.93 -8.69
N PHE A 75 8.68 -5.26 -8.76
CA PHE A 75 9.21 -5.94 -9.96
C PHE A 75 8.31 -5.78 -11.18
N LEU A 76 6.99 -5.92 -11.00
CA LEU A 76 6.03 -5.71 -12.09
C LEU A 76 6.08 -4.26 -12.59
N GLY A 77 6.20 -3.28 -11.70
CA GLY A 77 6.34 -1.87 -12.04
C GLY A 77 7.62 -1.59 -12.83
N LEU A 78 8.78 -2.07 -12.37
CA LEU A 78 10.05 -1.90 -13.08
C LEU A 78 10.01 -2.50 -14.49
N ILE A 79 9.51 -3.74 -14.61
CA ILE A 79 9.39 -4.43 -15.91
C ILE A 79 8.36 -3.72 -16.80
N GLY A 80 7.19 -3.39 -16.24
CA GLY A 80 6.09 -2.74 -16.94
C GLY A 80 6.50 -1.41 -17.53
N ILE A 81 7.07 -0.52 -16.72
CA ILE A 81 7.49 0.82 -17.16
C ILE A 81 8.59 0.72 -18.20
N TYR A 82 9.57 -0.16 -18.01
CA TYR A 82 10.66 -0.35 -18.97
C TYR A 82 10.16 -0.76 -20.36
N PHE A 83 9.23 -1.72 -20.45
CA PHE A 83 8.66 -2.13 -21.74
C PHE A 83 7.73 -1.06 -22.31
N PHE A 84 6.97 -0.38 -21.46
CA PHE A 84 6.01 0.64 -21.86
C PHE A 84 6.69 1.87 -22.47
N GLN A 85 7.72 2.42 -21.82
CA GLN A 85 8.50 3.56 -22.33
C GLN A 85 9.17 3.26 -23.69
N LYS A 86 9.48 1.98 -23.96
CA LYS A 86 10.05 1.55 -25.24
C LYS A 86 9.02 1.37 -26.36
N THR A 87 7.74 1.30 -26.05
CA THR A 87 6.67 0.98 -27.01
C THR A 87 5.76 2.16 -27.32
N VAL A 88 5.61 3.11 -26.39
CA VAL A 88 4.72 4.25 -26.55
C VAL A 88 5.51 5.54 -26.36
N PHE A 89 5.82 6.22 -27.46
CA PHE A 89 6.64 7.44 -27.47
C PHE A 89 5.84 8.74 -27.40
N SER A 90 4.51 8.74 -27.57
CA SER A 90 3.76 10.01 -27.72
C SER A 90 2.25 9.97 -27.44
N GLU A 91 1.76 9.14 -26.52
CA GLU A 91 0.34 9.24 -26.09
C GLU A 91 0.26 10.09 -24.82
N SER A 92 -0.26 11.31 -24.92
CA SER A 92 -0.30 12.32 -23.86
C SER A 92 -1.45 12.15 -22.84
N ARG A 93 -2.17 11.01 -22.88
CA ARG A 93 -3.47 10.85 -22.18
C ARG A 93 -3.46 9.91 -20.97
N TYR A 94 -2.35 9.25 -20.67
CA TYR A 94 -2.26 8.35 -19.53
C TYR A 94 -1.18 8.80 -18.55
N GLU A 95 -1.35 8.43 -17.29
CA GLU A 95 -0.34 8.60 -16.25
C GLU A 95 0.20 7.22 -15.83
N ILE A 96 1.51 7.11 -15.64
CA ILE A 96 2.14 5.90 -15.10
C ILE A 96 1.91 5.93 -13.58
N THR A 97 0.93 5.20 -13.07
CA THR A 97 0.53 5.26 -11.66
C THR A 97 0.92 4.03 -10.83
N ILE A 98 1.51 2.99 -11.42
CA ILE A 98 1.90 1.76 -10.69
C ILE A 98 2.79 2.01 -9.48
N HIS A 99 3.63 3.06 -9.53
CA HIS A 99 4.47 3.47 -8.41
C HIS A 99 3.65 3.96 -7.20
N VAL A 100 2.50 4.59 -7.43
CA VAL A 100 1.55 5.04 -6.39
C VAL A 100 0.92 3.83 -5.70
N ALA A 101 0.47 2.83 -6.47
CA ALA A 101 -0.08 1.59 -5.92
C ALA A 101 0.97 0.84 -5.10
N PHE A 102 2.17 0.71 -5.64
CA PHE A 102 3.32 0.14 -4.92
C PHE A 102 3.59 0.88 -3.61
N GLY A 103 3.67 2.21 -3.64
CA GLY A 103 3.94 3.03 -2.47
C GLY A 103 2.85 2.88 -1.39
N GLN A 104 1.57 2.92 -1.79
CA GLN A 104 0.45 2.74 -0.86
C GLN A 104 0.46 1.35 -0.21
N CYS A 105 0.70 0.28 -0.98
CA CYS A 105 0.80 -1.07 -0.43
C CYS A 105 2.01 -1.24 0.47
N LEU A 106 3.16 -0.66 0.11
CA LEU A 106 4.37 -0.72 0.92
C LEU A 106 4.16 0.03 2.25
N MET A 107 3.52 1.20 2.21
CA MET A 107 3.17 1.95 3.43
C MET A 107 2.26 1.13 4.34
N LEU A 108 1.24 0.44 3.80
CA LEU A 108 0.39 -0.47 4.58
C LEU A 108 1.22 -1.57 5.25
N ALA A 109 2.14 -2.19 4.50
CA ALA A 109 3.01 -3.26 4.98
C ALA A 109 3.96 -2.78 6.10
N LEU A 110 4.50 -1.56 5.95
CA LEU A 110 5.43 -0.93 6.88
C LEU A 110 4.76 -0.28 8.10
N SER A 111 3.44 -0.12 8.09
CA SER A 111 2.73 0.59 9.16
C SER A 111 1.72 -0.29 9.92
N VAL A 112 1.79 -1.62 9.79
CA VAL A 112 0.84 -2.55 10.43
C VAL A 112 0.64 -2.29 11.94
N PRO A 113 1.70 -2.10 12.76
CA PRO A 113 1.54 -1.73 14.17
C PRO A 113 0.74 -0.43 14.39
N ALA A 114 0.99 0.59 13.58
CA ALA A 114 0.26 1.86 13.65
C ALA A 114 -1.20 1.69 13.22
N ILE A 115 -1.46 0.89 12.18
CA ILE A 115 -2.82 0.52 11.75
C ILE A 115 -3.56 -0.18 12.89
N ILE A 116 -2.93 -1.14 13.56
CA ILE A 116 -3.56 -1.88 14.67
C ILE A 116 -3.88 -0.97 15.85
N LYS A 117 -2.95 -0.08 16.24
CA LYS A 117 -3.25 0.90 17.29
C LYS A 117 -4.39 1.82 16.89
N THR A 118 -4.37 2.36 15.68
CA THR A 118 -5.45 3.17 15.15
C THR A 118 -6.79 2.42 15.15
N LEU A 119 -6.80 1.15 14.72
CA LEU A 119 -7.97 0.27 14.73
C LEU A 119 -8.55 0.12 16.14
N THR A 120 -7.70 -0.18 17.14
CA THR A 120 -8.17 -0.37 18.52
C THR A 120 -8.80 0.90 19.08
N GLN A 121 -8.24 2.07 18.77
CA GLN A 121 -8.77 3.36 19.25
C GLN A 121 -10.09 3.73 18.54
N ILE A 122 -10.18 3.51 17.23
CA ILE A 122 -11.43 3.71 16.48
C ILE A 122 -12.51 2.75 16.96
N PHE A 123 -12.17 1.49 17.22
CA PHE A 123 -13.12 0.51 17.75
C PHE A 123 -13.69 0.95 19.10
N LEU A 124 -12.82 1.36 20.04
CA LEU A 124 -13.24 1.86 21.35
C LEU A 124 -14.15 3.09 21.21
N PHE A 125 -13.77 4.04 20.36
CA PHE A 125 -14.58 5.24 20.10
C PHE A 125 -15.95 4.91 19.49
N ASN A 126 -15.99 4.06 18.46
CA ASN A 126 -17.24 3.65 17.84
C ASN A 126 -18.12 2.85 18.81
N SER A 127 -17.53 1.98 19.64
CA SER A 127 -18.27 1.23 20.65
C SER A 127 -18.91 2.14 21.69
N PHE A 128 -18.22 3.22 22.09
CA PHE A 128 -18.75 4.23 22.98
C PHE A 128 -19.95 4.95 22.36
N ILE A 129 -19.84 5.38 21.11
CA ILE A 129 -20.94 6.04 20.38
C ILE A 129 -22.15 5.10 20.27
N CYS A 130 -21.91 3.85 19.87
CA CYS A 130 -22.98 2.88 19.69
C CYS A 130 -23.69 2.54 21.00
N ALA A 131 -22.97 2.42 22.11
CA ALA A 131 -23.56 2.14 23.42
C ALA A 131 -24.37 3.31 23.99
N HIS A 132 -23.98 4.57 23.70
CA HIS A 132 -24.62 5.74 24.30
C HIS A 132 -25.68 6.41 23.42
N PHE A 133 -25.51 6.37 22.09
CA PHE A 133 -26.33 7.20 21.19
C PHE A 133 -27.14 6.40 20.17
N LEU A 134 -26.58 5.33 19.60
CA LEU A 134 -27.14 4.73 18.37
C LEU A 134 -27.68 3.30 18.52
N ASN A 135 -27.35 2.56 19.58
CA ASN A 135 -27.69 1.12 19.74
C ASN A 135 -27.40 0.31 18.47
N CYS A 136 -26.16 0.39 17.99
CA CYS A 136 -25.74 -0.29 16.77
C CYS A 136 -25.71 -1.82 16.93
N ALA A 137 -25.96 -2.54 15.84
CA ALA A 137 -25.64 -3.96 15.76
C ALA A 137 -24.12 -4.19 15.67
N ASP A 138 -23.64 -5.32 16.22
CA ASP A 138 -22.21 -5.66 16.27
C ASP A 138 -21.54 -5.71 14.89
N TRP A 139 -22.26 -6.18 13.86
CA TRP A 139 -21.73 -6.25 12.51
C TRP A 139 -21.43 -4.84 11.96
N PHE A 140 -22.31 -3.87 12.21
CA PHE A 140 -22.15 -2.49 11.75
C PHE A 140 -20.94 -1.83 12.41
N LEU A 141 -20.78 -2.03 13.73
CA LEU A 141 -19.61 -1.54 14.47
C LEU A 141 -18.29 -2.04 13.88
N LYS A 142 -18.23 -3.34 13.53
CA LYS A 142 -17.03 -3.95 12.92
C LYS A 142 -16.74 -3.34 11.56
N TYR A 143 -17.70 -3.34 10.64
CA TYR A 143 -17.47 -2.81 9.28
C TYR A 143 -17.14 -1.32 9.28
N ALA A 144 -17.83 -0.51 10.09
CA ALA A 144 -17.52 0.91 10.20
C ALA A 144 -16.09 1.14 10.72
N THR A 145 -15.67 0.36 11.72
CA THR A 145 -14.30 0.42 12.26
C THR A 145 -13.26 0.06 11.20
N TYR A 146 -13.44 -1.04 10.47
CA TYR A 146 -12.51 -1.43 9.40
C TYR A 146 -12.47 -0.42 8.27
N PHE A 147 -13.62 0.10 7.86
CA PHE A 147 -13.73 1.11 6.81
C PHE A 147 -13.00 2.40 7.19
N ILE A 148 -13.24 2.96 8.37
CA ILE A 148 -12.55 4.18 8.83
C ILE A 148 -11.05 3.91 8.98
N THR A 149 -10.67 2.78 9.57
CA THR A 149 -9.26 2.43 9.78
C THR A 149 -8.50 2.30 8.46
N THR A 150 -9.12 1.77 7.41
CA THR A 150 -8.48 1.64 6.08
C THR A 150 -8.39 2.95 5.33
N LEU A 151 -9.25 3.93 5.62
CA LEU A 151 -9.15 5.28 5.06
C LEU A 151 -8.03 6.11 5.69
N VAL A 152 -7.66 5.90 6.95
CA VAL A 152 -6.56 6.65 7.57
C VAL A 152 -5.24 6.53 6.80
N PRO A 153 -4.70 5.32 6.51
CA PRO A 153 -3.45 5.18 5.77
C PRO A 153 -3.57 5.67 4.32
N TYR A 154 -4.76 5.61 3.70
CA TYR A 154 -5.02 6.27 2.41
C TYR A 154 -4.72 7.76 2.49
N PHE A 155 -5.36 8.47 3.43
CA PHE A 155 -5.21 9.92 3.53
C PHE A 155 -3.79 10.34 3.91
N VAL A 156 -3.13 9.59 4.79
CA VAL A 156 -1.73 9.89 5.17
C VAL A 156 -0.80 9.71 3.98
N PHE A 157 -0.94 8.64 3.21
CA PHE A 157 -0.14 8.46 1.99
C PHE A 157 -0.43 9.55 0.95
N ARG A 158 -1.70 9.88 0.71
CA ARG A 158 -2.08 10.96 -0.21
C ARG A 158 -1.50 12.31 0.20
N LEU A 159 -1.44 12.62 1.50
CA LEU A 159 -0.84 13.86 1.98
C LEU A 159 0.62 13.95 1.52
N ILE A 160 1.39 12.88 1.69
CA ILE A 160 2.78 12.83 1.24
C ILE A 160 2.90 12.89 -0.28
N ASP A 161 2.04 12.17 -1.00
CA ASP A 161 2.04 12.12 -2.47
C ASP A 161 1.67 13.48 -3.09
N ILE A 162 0.87 14.30 -2.41
CA ILE A 162 0.52 15.67 -2.84
C ILE A 162 1.65 16.65 -2.49
N VAL A 163 2.22 16.53 -1.28
CA VAL A 163 3.29 17.44 -0.81
C VAL A 163 4.61 17.18 -1.54
N LYS A 164 4.88 15.93 -1.93
CA LYS A 164 6.12 15.46 -2.58
C LYS A 164 7.39 16.00 -1.91
N PRO A 165 7.69 15.60 -0.67
CA PRO A 165 8.90 16.06 0.01
C PRO A 165 10.16 15.62 -0.75
N TRP A 166 11.25 16.38 -0.61
CA TRP A 166 12.56 15.94 -1.12
C TRP A 166 12.95 14.59 -0.47
N PRO A 167 13.47 13.60 -1.23
CA PRO A 167 13.91 13.66 -2.63
C PRO A 167 12.84 13.33 -3.67
N SER A 168 11.59 13.03 -3.29
CA SER A 168 10.52 12.57 -4.18
C SER A 168 10.26 13.53 -5.34
N TYR A 169 10.09 14.83 -5.05
CA TYR A 169 9.90 15.86 -6.08
C TYR A 169 11.10 16.00 -7.04
N TRP A 170 12.32 15.76 -6.56
CA TRP A 170 13.53 15.84 -7.39
C TRP A 170 13.62 14.66 -8.37
N ILE A 171 13.31 13.46 -7.87
CA ILE A 171 13.31 12.21 -8.63
C ILE A 171 12.33 12.28 -9.80
N GLU A 172 11.11 12.75 -9.54
CA GLU A 172 10.07 12.94 -10.56
C GLU A 172 10.51 13.91 -11.67
N ARG A 173 11.16 15.02 -11.29
CA ARG A 173 11.52 16.09 -12.24
C ARG A 173 12.71 15.74 -13.11
N ASP A 174 13.73 15.12 -12.53
CA ASP A 174 15.04 14.97 -13.18
C ASP A 174 15.25 13.60 -13.84
N TYR A 175 14.49 12.58 -13.44
CA TYR A 175 14.66 11.22 -13.96
C TYR A 175 13.31 10.61 -14.37
N ASN A 176 13.10 10.44 -15.68
CA ASN A 176 11.90 9.82 -16.24
C ASN A 176 12.14 8.36 -16.68
N ASN A 177 12.78 7.55 -15.84
CA ASN A 177 13.02 6.13 -16.14
C ASN A 177 12.26 5.23 -15.17
N ALA A 178 12.12 3.95 -15.53
CA ALA A 178 11.40 2.97 -14.71
C ALA A 178 11.86 2.91 -13.25
N PHE A 179 13.16 3.06 -13.01
CA PHE A 179 13.73 3.01 -11.66
C PHE A 179 13.35 4.25 -10.84
N SER A 180 13.45 5.43 -11.43
CA SER A 180 13.09 6.71 -10.82
C SER A 180 11.63 6.73 -10.37
N ASN A 181 10.71 6.38 -11.27
CA ASN A 181 9.28 6.37 -10.95
C ASN A 181 8.99 5.43 -9.77
N MET A 182 9.60 4.25 -9.73
CA MET A 182 9.40 3.32 -8.62
C MET A 182 10.07 3.81 -7.31
N LEU A 183 11.19 4.51 -7.39
CA LEU A 183 11.82 5.15 -6.24
C LEU A 183 10.95 6.27 -5.65
N GLU A 184 10.26 7.06 -6.47
CA GLU A 184 9.29 8.06 -6.00
C GLU A 184 8.26 7.42 -5.07
N GLY A 185 7.63 6.33 -5.52
CA GLY A 185 6.68 5.55 -4.72
C GLY A 185 7.29 4.99 -3.43
N PHE A 186 8.55 4.53 -3.49
CA PHE A 186 9.28 4.02 -2.33
C PHE A 186 9.51 5.11 -1.25
N PHE A 187 10.01 6.27 -1.66
CA PHE A 187 10.23 7.39 -0.73
C PHE A 187 8.91 7.90 -0.16
N ASN A 188 7.86 8.02 -0.98
CA ASN A 188 6.53 8.42 -0.50
C ASN A 188 6.01 7.44 0.56
N ALA A 189 6.21 6.12 0.37
CA ALA A 189 5.84 5.11 1.35
C ALA A 189 6.59 5.29 2.68
N ILE A 190 7.91 5.52 2.65
CA ILE A 190 8.73 5.74 3.85
C ILE A 190 8.26 6.98 4.60
N TYR A 191 8.09 8.10 3.91
CA TYR A 191 7.62 9.35 4.54
C TYR A 191 6.22 9.19 5.13
N ALA A 192 5.31 8.52 4.42
CA ALA A 192 3.96 8.28 4.89
C ALA A 192 3.93 7.36 6.11
N SER A 193 4.73 6.30 6.12
CA SER A 193 4.90 5.43 7.29
C SER A 193 5.48 6.19 8.48
N ALA A 194 6.54 6.99 8.28
CA ALA A 194 7.14 7.78 9.34
C ALA A 194 6.15 8.80 9.94
N LEU A 195 5.41 9.52 9.08
CA LEU A 195 4.36 10.43 9.52
C LEU A 195 3.26 9.69 10.30
N PHE A 196 2.84 8.51 9.82
CA PHE A 196 1.79 7.75 10.47
C PHE A 196 2.22 7.22 11.85
N TYR A 197 3.48 6.79 11.98
CA TYR A 197 4.07 6.43 13.26
C TYR A 197 4.16 7.63 14.20
N ALA A 198 4.59 8.79 13.73
CA ALA A 198 4.66 10.01 14.53
C ALA A 198 3.27 10.40 15.07
N LEU A 199 2.24 10.35 14.23
CA LEU A 199 0.85 10.59 14.65
C LEU A 199 0.40 9.57 15.71
N ASN A 200 0.67 8.28 15.52
CA ASN A 200 0.29 7.24 16.48
C ASN A 200 1.07 7.34 17.80
N PHE A 201 2.33 7.78 17.77
CA PHE A 201 3.12 8.06 18.96
C PHE A 201 2.50 9.21 19.76
N ILE A 202 2.19 10.33 19.09
CA ILE A 202 1.62 11.53 19.73
C ILE A 202 0.21 11.27 20.27
N LEU A 203 -0.65 10.61 19.48
CA LEU A 203 -2.07 10.47 19.79
C LEU A 203 -2.38 9.25 20.66
N PHE A 204 -1.67 8.13 20.44
CA PHE A 204 -2.03 6.82 21.00
C PHE A 204 -0.88 6.15 21.77
N ASN A 205 0.21 6.89 22.01
CA ASN A 205 1.37 6.42 22.77
C ASN A 205 1.97 5.10 22.23
N LEU A 206 2.01 4.95 20.90
CA LEU A 206 2.66 3.80 20.26
C LEU A 206 4.18 3.88 20.44
N LEU A 207 4.75 3.00 21.26
CA LEU A 207 6.18 3.03 21.56
C LEU A 207 7.02 2.40 20.45
N LEU A 208 8.20 2.98 20.20
CA LEU A 208 9.16 2.46 19.22
C LEU A 208 9.60 1.02 19.53
N ILE A 209 9.68 0.65 20.81
CA ILE A 209 10.10 -0.70 21.23
C ILE A 209 9.10 -1.77 20.75
N ASP A 210 7.79 -1.48 20.82
CA ASP A 210 6.74 -2.38 20.34
C ASP A 210 6.82 -2.58 18.83
N VAL A 211 7.13 -1.49 18.09
CA VAL A 211 7.30 -1.52 16.64
C VAL A 211 8.52 -2.35 16.25
N VAL A 212 9.64 -2.18 16.94
CA VAL A 212 10.88 -2.93 16.68
C VAL A 212 10.69 -4.42 17.01
N GLU A 213 10.03 -4.74 18.12
CA GLU A 213 9.72 -6.13 18.47
C GLU A 213 8.81 -6.79 17.44
N PHE A 214 7.78 -6.08 16.97
CA PHE A 214 6.90 -6.55 15.90
C PHE A 214 7.68 -6.89 14.63
N TYR A 215 8.51 -5.98 14.11
CA TYR A 215 9.25 -6.25 12.87
C TYR A 215 10.37 -7.29 13.04
N LYS A 216 10.94 -7.46 14.23
CA LYS A 216 11.82 -8.61 14.53
C LYS A 216 11.08 -9.94 14.35
N GLN A 217 9.81 -10.01 14.71
CA GLN A 217 8.99 -11.20 14.47
C GLN A 217 8.66 -11.38 12.98
N VAL A 218 8.29 -10.29 12.29
CA VAL A 218 8.04 -10.30 10.83
C VAL A 218 9.23 -10.86 10.05
N PHE A 219 10.46 -10.44 10.37
CA PHE A 219 11.65 -10.88 9.64
C PHE A 219 12.29 -12.17 10.15
N SER A 220 12.03 -12.59 11.40
CA SER A 220 12.56 -13.86 11.91
C SER A 220 11.81 -15.09 11.39
N GLY A 221 10.59 -14.92 10.86
CA GLY A 221 9.74 -16.02 10.43
C GLY A 221 9.25 -16.91 11.58
N VAL A 222 9.51 -16.51 12.83
CA VAL A 222 9.13 -17.28 14.03
C VAL A 222 7.77 -16.79 14.53
N PHE A 223 6.77 -17.67 14.46
CA PHE A 223 5.42 -17.44 14.99
C PHE A 223 5.40 -17.66 16.51
N LEU A 224 5.97 -16.74 17.28
CA LEU A 224 5.82 -16.79 18.73
C LEU A 224 4.41 -16.36 19.13
N ASN A 225 3.65 -17.29 19.72
CA ASN A 225 2.30 -17.09 20.24
C ASN A 225 2.28 -16.25 21.54
N ARG A 226 3.03 -15.13 21.57
CA ARG A 226 3.12 -14.23 22.72
C ARG A 226 2.27 -12.99 22.47
N GLY A 227 0.98 -13.07 22.81
CA GLY A 227 0.12 -11.90 23.01
C GLY A 227 -0.09 -10.97 21.80
N ILE A 228 0.17 -11.45 20.58
CA ILE A 228 0.03 -10.64 19.36
C ILE A 228 -1.47 -10.39 19.13
N PRO A 229 -1.91 -9.13 18.93
CA PRO A 229 -3.29 -8.87 18.56
C PRO A 229 -3.62 -9.57 17.25
N TRP A 230 -4.64 -10.42 17.29
CA TRP A 230 -5.23 -11.00 16.09
C TRP A 230 -5.85 -9.88 15.27
N VAL A 231 -5.49 -9.80 13.98
CA VAL A 231 -6.20 -8.94 13.05
C VAL A 231 -7.32 -9.81 12.50
N TYR A 232 -8.53 -9.52 12.98
CA TYR A 232 -9.72 -9.92 12.26
C TYR A 232 -9.80 -8.99 11.06
N LEU A 233 -9.80 -9.52 9.84
CA LEU A 233 -10.09 -8.76 8.62
C LEU A 233 -11.59 -8.82 8.32
#